data_AF-A0A7C8ZYL0-F1
#
_entry.id   AF-A0A7C8ZYL0-F1
#
_cell.length_a   1.000
_cell.length_b   1.000
_cell.length_c   1.000
_cell.angle_alpha   90.00
_cell.angle_beta   90.00
_cell.angle_gamma   90.00
#
_symmetry.space_group_name_H-M   'P 1'
#
loop_
_entity.id
_entity.type
_entity.pdbx_description
1 polymer ?
#
loop_
_entity_poly.entity_id
_entity_poly.type
_entity_poly.pdbx_seq_one_letter_code
_entity_poly.pdbx_strand_id
1 'polypeptide(L)'
;GWQILQAPFSAGTSGSKIIVTTRKNNVADIMRANSVFSLEPLSDNDGWSLFSRHAFEGGNLMCNPCLEDIGRKIVGKCGGLPLAVKALGGLLRTRCNIEYW
;
A
#
# COMPACT_ATOMS: atom_id res chain seq x y z
N GLY A 1 -4.38 4.42 -29.97
CA GLY A 1 -4.91 5.17 -28.80
C GLY A 1 -5.76 4.26 -27.93
N TRP A 2 -6.27 4.75 -26.80
CA TRP A 2 -7.10 3.97 -25.87
C TRP A 2 -8.33 3.33 -26.54
N GLN A 3 -8.91 3.97 -27.56
CA GLN A 3 -10.10 3.43 -28.26
C GLN A 3 -9.87 2.04 -28.87
N ILE A 4 -8.63 1.74 -29.31
CA ILE A 4 -8.27 0.42 -29.88
C ILE A 4 -8.31 -0.64 -28.78
N LEU A 5 -7.83 -0.30 -27.57
CA LEU A 5 -7.86 -1.20 -26.42
C LEU A 5 -9.27 -1.34 -25.85
N GLN A 6 -10.13 -0.33 -26.01
CA GLN A 6 -11.52 -0.38 -25.56
C GLN A 6 -12.40 -1.31 -26.42
N ALA A 7 -12.13 -1.40 -27.72
CA ALA A 7 -12.99 -2.09 -28.68
C ALA A 7 -13.36 -3.54 -28.31
N PRO A 8 -12.46 -4.40 -27.80
CA PRO A 8 -12.83 -5.77 -27.41
C PRO A 8 -13.84 -5.83 -26.26
N PHE A 9 -13.91 -4.79 -25.42
CA PHE A 9 -14.79 -4.78 -24.25
C PHE A 9 -16.23 -4.38 -24.58
N SER A 10 -16.55 -3.98 -25.81
CA SER A 10 -17.94 -3.74 -26.23
C SER A 10 -18.76 -5.03 -26.36
N ALA A 11 -18.10 -6.20 -26.37
CA ALA A 11 -18.75 -7.51 -26.37
C ALA A 11 -19.06 -8.04 -24.95
N GLY A 12 -18.81 -7.25 -23.90
CA GLY A 12 -19.08 -7.66 -22.52
C GLY A 12 -20.57 -7.85 -22.24
N THR A 13 -20.90 -8.80 -21.36
CA THR A 13 -22.27 -8.99 -20.89
C THR A 13 -22.68 -7.86 -19.94
N SER A 14 -23.98 -7.60 -19.82
CA SER A 14 -24.51 -6.60 -18.89
C SER A 14 -23.99 -6.84 -17.47
N GLY A 15 -23.51 -5.77 -16.83
CA GLY A 15 -22.89 -5.84 -15.50
C GLY A 15 -21.36 -5.96 -15.50
N SER A 16 -20.72 -6.22 -16.65
CA SER A 16 -19.26 -6.20 -16.80
C SER A 16 -18.69 -4.81 -16.47
N LYS A 17 -17.54 -4.76 -15.78
CA LYS A 17 -16.88 -3.50 -15.38
C LYS A 17 -15.39 -3.52 -15.75
N ILE A 18 -14.87 -2.36 -16.16
CA ILE A 18 -13.45 -2.11 -16.35
C ILE A 18 -12.97 -1.25 -15.18
N ILE A 19 -11.85 -1.63 -14.56
CA ILE A 19 -11.17 -0.83 -13.54
C ILE A 19 -9.87 -0.33 -14.13
N VAL A 20 -9.65 0.98 -14.06
CA VAL A 20 -8.42 1.63 -14.50
C VAL A 20 -7.72 2.20 -13.27
N THR A 21 -6.44 1.89 -13.11
CA THR A 21 -5.59 2.52 -12.08
C THR A 21 -4.64 3.51 -12.76
N THR A 22 -4.50 4.70 -12.18
CA THR A 22 -3.69 5.79 -12.75
C THR A 22 -3.11 6.65 -11.64
N ARG A 23 -1.94 7.24 -11.88
CA ARG A 23 -1.35 8.27 -11.00
C ARG A 23 -1.74 9.70 -11.42
N LYS A 24 -2.47 9.86 -12.54
CA LYS A 24 -2.86 11.16 -13.10
C LYS A 24 -4.37 11.28 -13.14
N ASN A 25 -4.90 12.27 -12.42
CA ASN A 25 -6.36 12.46 -12.28
C ASN A 25 -7.06 12.74 -13.61
N ASN A 26 -6.41 13.49 -14.52
CA ASN A 26 -6.96 13.78 -15.85
C ASN A 26 -7.23 12.54 -16.71
N VAL A 27 -6.62 11.40 -16.39
CA VAL A 27 -6.90 10.14 -17.08
C VAL A 27 -8.33 9.68 -16.80
N ALA A 28 -8.89 9.96 -15.62
CA ALA A 28 -10.29 9.62 -15.32
C ALA A 28 -11.27 10.29 -16.29
N ASP A 29 -11.02 11.56 -16.64
CA ASP A 29 -11.81 12.33 -17.60
C ASP A 29 -11.64 11.78 -19.03
N ILE A 30 -10.40 11.47 -19.42
CA ILE A 30 -10.08 10.86 -20.72
C ILE A 30 -10.80 9.52 -20.87
N MET A 31 -10.85 8.72 -19.80
CA MET A 31 -11.54 7.43 -19.78
C MET A 31 -13.06 7.55 -19.64
N ARG A 32 -13.60 8.75 -19.38
CA ARG A 32 -15.02 8.99 -19.06
C ARG A 32 -15.51 8.05 -17.95
N ALA A 33 -14.70 7.89 -16.91
CA ALA A 33 -14.97 6.95 -15.83
C ALA A 33 -16.29 7.29 -15.11
N ASN A 34 -17.17 6.30 -14.93
CA ASN A 34 -18.45 6.50 -14.23
C ASN A 34 -18.27 6.73 -12.71
N SER A 35 -17.17 6.26 -12.14
CA SER A 35 -16.83 6.43 -10.73
C SER A 35 -15.31 6.55 -10.60
N VAL A 36 -14.87 7.45 -9.72
CA VAL A 36 -13.46 7.71 -9.44
C VAL A 36 -13.22 7.49 -7.96
N PHE A 37 -12.22 6.67 -7.65
CA PHE A 37 -11.81 6.39 -6.27
C PHE A 37 -10.40 6.92 -6.04
N SER A 38 -10.26 7.94 -5.20
CA SER A 38 -8.96 8.43 -4.72
C SER A 38 -8.43 7.46 -3.67
N LEU A 39 -7.23 6.93 -3.88
CA LEU A 39 -6.54 6.14 -2.86
C LEU A 39 -5.92 7.07 -1.84
N GLU A 40 -6.42 6.99 -0.60
CA GLU A 40 -5.86 7.73 0.53
C GLU A 40 -4.66 6.99 1.15
N PRO A 41 -3.73 7.72 1.80
CA PRO A 41 -2.67 7.10 2.59
C PRO A 41 -3.24 6.20 3.70
N LEU A 42 -2.44 5.21 4.13
CA LEU A 42 -2.80 4.38 5.28
C LEU A 42 -2.91 5.23 6.54
N SER A 43 -3.87 4.86 7.40
CA SER A 43 -3.87 5.31 8.78
C SER A 43 -2.63 4.81 9.51
N ASP A 44 -2.23 5.46 10.62
CA ASP A 44 -1.11 4.99 11.43
C ASP A 44 -1.30 3.56 11.95
N ASN A 45 -2.55 3.18 12.26
CA ASN A 45 -2.88 1.84 12.74
C ASN A 45 -2.77 0.79 11.63
N ASP A 46 -3.24 1.10 10.42
CA ASP A 46 -3.10 0.19 9.26
C ASP A 46 -1.64 0.11 8.82
N GLY A 47 -0.92 1.23 8.85
CA GLY A 47 0.51 1.30 8.62
C GLY A 47 1.29 0.44 9.62
N TRP A 48 0.96 0.53 10.91
CA TRP A 48 1.55 -0.32 11.95
C TRP A 48 1.24 -1.80 11.73
N SER A 49 0.00 -2.13 11.39
CA SER A 49 -0.41 -3.52 11.11
C SER A 49 0.36 -4.08 9.90
N LEU A 50 0.55 -3.28 8.84
CA LEU A 50 1.36 -3.68 7.69
C LEU A 50 2.84 -3.84 8.04
N PHE A 51 3.40 -2.88 8.78
CA PHE A 51 4.79 -2.88 9.22
C PHE A 51 5.10 -4.09 10.08
N SER A 52 4.34 -4.28 11.17
CA SER A 52 4.54 -5.35 12.15
C SER A 52 4.45 -6.72 11.49
N ARG A 53 3.51 -6.91 10.56
CA ARG A 53 3.44 -8.13 9.75
C ARG A 53 4.72 -8.41 8.98
N HIS A 54 5.42 -7.40 8.48
CA HIS A 54 6.64 -7.57 7.68
C HIS A 54 7.92 -7.62 8.51
N ALA A 55 7.96 -6.89 9.63
CA ALA A 55 9.09 -6.78 10.54
C ALA A 55 9.16 -7.92 11.56
N PHE A 56 8.04 -8.58 11.86
CA PHE A 56 7.99 -9.66 12.85
C PHE A 56 7.50 -11.00 12.25
N GLU A 57 7.34 -11.07 10.91
CA GLU A 57 7.03 -12.31 10.20
C GLU A 57 8.06 -13.40 10.52
N GLY A 58 7.63 -14.56 11.00
CA GLY A 58 8.53 -15.69 11.31
C GLY A 58 8.90 -15.87 12.78
N GLY A 59 8.21 -15.22 13.71
CA GLY A 59 8.22 -15.62 15.13
C GLY A 59 9.22 -14.89 16.03
N ASN A 60 9.83 -13.80 15.55
CA ASN A 60 10.68 -12.95 16.40
C ASN A 60 9.85 -11.96 17.26
N LEU A 61 8.68 -12.40 17.73
CA LEU A 61 7.86 -11.71 18.73
C LEU A 61 8.59 -11.57 20.09
N MET A 62 9.77 -12.19 20.21
CA MET A 62 10.69 -12.04 21.33
C MET A 62 11.59 -10.80 21.22
N CYS A 63 11.57 -10.07 20.10
CA CYS A 63 12.33 -8.82 20.04
C CYS A 63 11.72 -7.80 21.02
N ASN A 64 12.62 -7.14 21.75
CA ASN A 64 12.38 -6.20 22.84
C ASN A 64 11.11 -5.34 22.69
N PRO A 65 10.26 -5.18 23.73
CA PRO A 65 9.10 -4.29 23.72
C PRO A 65 9.38 -2.87 23.20
N CYS A 66 10.60 -2.35 23.38
CA CYS A 66 11.02 -1.04 22.86
C CYS A 66 10.99 -0.93 21.32
N LEU A 67 11.05 -2.05 20.58
CA LEU A 67 11.01 -2.02 19.11
C LEU A 67 9.62 -1.66 18.57
N GLU A 68 8.56 -1.88 19.35
CA GLU A 68 7.23 -1.42 18.95
C GLU A 68 7.17 0.11 18.89
N ASP A 69 7.64 0.79 19.93
CA ASP A 69 7.66 2.25 19.98
C ASP A 69 8.52 2.86 18.87
N ILE A 70 9.68 2.25 18.58
CA ILE A 70 10.55 2.68 17.48
C ILE A 70 9.88 2.41 16.14
N GLY A 71 9.31 1.21 15.95
CA GLY A 71 8.60 0.83 14.75
C GLY A 71 7.40 1.75 14.44
N ARG A 72 6.63 2.15 15.44
CA ARG A 72 5.53 3.14 15.29
C ARG A 72 6.06 4.50 14.86
N LYS A 73 7.20 4.96 15.41
CA LYS A 73 7.86 6.20 14.96
C LYS A 73 8.35 6.10 13.51
N ILE A 74 8.87 4.94 13.10
CA ILE A 74 9.27 4.68 11.71
C ILE A 74 8.05 4.75 10.78
N VAL A 75 6.94 4.09 11.15
CA VAL A 75 5.68 4.14 10.40
C VAL A 75 5.17 5.58 10.25
N GLY A 76 5.21 6.38 11.31
CA GLY A 76 4.83 7.79 11.24
C GLY A 76 5.67 8.58 10.22
N LYS A 77 6.96 8.27 10.08
CA LYS A 77 7.83 8.89 9.06
C LYS A 77 7.52 8.41 7.64
N CYS A 78 6.84 7.29 7.45
CA CYS A 78 6.43 6.78 6.12
C CYS A 78 5.25 7.55 5.52
N GLY A 79 4.56 8.39 6.28
CA GLY A 79 3.44 9.21 5.80
C GLY A 79 2.29 8.40 5.19
N GLY A 80 2.02 7.21 5.72
CA GLY A 80 0.95 6.32 5.25
C GLY A 80 1.22 5.63 3.91
N LEU A 81 2.40 5.76 3.30
CA LEU A 81 2.72 5.09 2.02
C LEU A 81 2.95 3.58 2.22
N PRO A 82 2.08 2.68 1.68
CA PRO A 82 2.19 1.24 1.92
C PRO A 82 3.54 0.66 1.48
N LEU A 83 4.10 1.16 0.37
CA LEU A 83 5.36 0.68 -0.17
C LEU A 83 6.55 0.99 0.76
N ALA A 84 6.60 2.21 1.33
CA ALA A 84 7.65 2.61 2.26
C ALA A 84 7.57 1.80 3.56
N VAL A 85 6.36 1.66 4.11
CA VAL A 85 6.07 0.85 5.31
C VAL A 85 6.53 -0.60 5.10
N LYS A 86 6.15 -1.22 3.99
CA LYS A 86 6.54 -2.59 3.66
C LYS A 86 8.05 -2.75 3.50
N ALA A 87 8.70 -1.82 2.81
CA ALA A 87 10.14 -1.88 2.56
C ALA A 87 10.94 -1.81 3.87
N LEU A 88 10.62 -0.86 4.76
CA LEU A 88 11.30 -0.72 6.05
C LEU A 88 10.99 -1.88 6.99
N GLY A 89 9.74 -2.35 7.04
CA GLY A 89 9.40 -3.53 7.83
C GLY A 89 10.17 -4.77 7.36
N GLY A 90 10.25 -4.99 6.04
CA GLY A 90 11.05 -6.09 5.47
C GLY A 90 12.55 -5.97 5.76
N LEU A 91 13.12 -4.76 5.71
CA LEU A 91 14.53 -4.50 6.04
C LEU A 91 14.86 -4.85 7.49
N LEU A 92 13.90 -4.67 8.39
CA LEU A 92 14.08 -4.84 9.84
C LEU A 92 13.71 -6.25 10.35
N ARG A 93 13.19 -7.13 9.48
CA ARG A 93 12.64 -8.45 9.80
C ARG A 93 13.51 -9.34 10.72
N THR A 94 14.82 -9.32 10.52
CA THR A 94 15.76 -10.19 11.23
C THR A 94 16.61 -9.44 12.28
N ARG A 95 16.22 -8.19 12.60
CA ARG A 95 16.99 -7.31 13.47
C ARG A 95 16.29 -7.19 14.83
N CYS A 96 16.91 -7.65 15.90
CA CYS A 96 16.45 -7.37 17.27
C CYS A 96 17.32 -6.34 18.02
N ASN A 97 18.41 -5.83 17.42
CA ASN A 97 19.23 -4.79 18.04
C ASN A 97 18.54 -3.43 17.89
N ILE A 98 18.21 -2.79 19.01
CA ILE A 98 17.62 -1.45 19.07
C ILE A 98 18.47 -0.41 18.34
N GLU A 99 19.80 -0.47 18.40
CA GLU A 99 20.66 0.52 17.75
C GLU A 99 20.59 0.48 16.20
N TYR A 100 20.11 -0.63 15.63
CA TYR A 100 19.91 -0.76 14.19
C TYR A 100 18.57 -0.17 13.73
N TRP A 101 17.58 -0.10 14.63
CA TRP A 101 16.22 0.38 14.36
C TRP A 101 16.12 1.89 14.55
#